data_AF-A0A534M504-F1
#
_entry.id   AF-A0A534M504-F1
#
_cell.length_a   1.000
_cell.length_b   1.000
_cell.length_c   1.000
_cell.angle_alpha   90.00
_cell.angle_beta   90.00
_cell.angle_gamma   90.00
#
_symmetry.space_group_name_H-M   'P 1'
#
loop_
_entity.id
_entity.type
_entity.pdbx_description
1 polymer ?
#
loop_
_entity_poly.entity_id
_entity_poly.type
_entity_poly.pdbx_seq_one_letter_code
_entity_poly.pdbx_strand_id
1 'polypeptide(L)'
;VFVGGGAFGGPGRVVALNSLDGSVKWSFTPNGPVQSSLTYAGGRVVFATNEDHGTIYALDAATGALAWSFEPSPSDYILGSPVVADGVVYAPSDNGHVYALGQPLPDQNPLGSLGVVLIGGAIVGAGVVVGAVWILVRRRSRSGP
;
A
#
# COMPACT_ATOMS: atom_id res chain seq x y z
N VAL A 1 -2.94 12.96 -15.32
CA VAL A 1 -1.59 12.72 -14.78
C VAL A 1 -1.70 12.67 -13.26
N PHE A 2 -1.02 11.73 -12.59
CA PHE A 2 -0.97 11.71 -11.12
C PHE A 2 0.44 12.09 -10.66
N VAL A 3 0.53 12.91 -9.61
CA VAL A 3 1.81 13.36 -9.05
C VAL A 3 1.73 13.27 -7.54
N GLY A 4 2.72 12.64 -6.92
CA GLY A 4 2.94 12.65 -5.48
C GLY A 4 4.21 13.39 -5.14
N GLY A 5 4.27 13.94 -3.93
CA GLY A 5 5.47 14.58 -3.42
C GLY A 5 5.34 15.00 -1.97
N GLY A 6 6.43 15.53 -1.43
CA GLY A 6 6.55 16.03 -0.07
C GLY A 6 8.02 16.06 0.35
N ALA A 7 8.39 17.05 1.16
CA ALA A 7 9.73 17.09 1.75
C ALA A 7 9.85 16.06 2.87
N PHE A 8 11.03 15.51 3.09
CA PHE A 8 11.28 14.61 4.23
C PHE A 8 10.92 15.30 5.56
N GLY A 9 10.13 14.64 6.41
CA GLY A 9 9.58 15.22 7.65
C GLY A 9 8.55 16.35 7.44
N GLY A 10 8.07 16.55 6.21
CA GLY A 10 7.08 17.55 5.85
C GLY A 10 5.77 16.93 5.36
N PRO A 11 4.73 17.75 5.12
CA PRO A 11 3.45 17.25 4.62
C PRO A 11 3.60 16.67 3.22
N GLY A 12 2.93 15.53 2.98
CA GLY A 12 2.80 14.96 1.64
C GLY A 12 1.59 15.49 0.89
N ARG A 13 1.59 15.26 -0.42
CA ARG A 13 0.43 15.52 -1.27
C ARG A 13 0.44 14.57 -2.46
N VAL A 14 -0.75 14.13 -2.85
CA VAL A 14 -1.02 13.49 -4.13
C VAL A 14 -2.04 14.32 -4.90
N VAL A 15 -1.83 14.49 -6.20
CA VAL A 15 -2.76 15.18 -7.09
C VAL A 15 -3.04 14.42 -8.36
N ALA A 16 -4.25 14.61 -8.87
CA ALA A 16 -4.54 14.41 -10.28
C ALA A 16 -4.57 15.75 -11.00
N LEU A 17 -3.86 15.80 -12.13
CA LEU A 17 -3.85 16.92 -13.05
C LEU A 17 -4.54 16.52 -14.35
N ASN A 18 -5.28 17.46 -14.94
CA ASN A 18 -5.69 17.40 -16.33
C ASN A 18 -4.43 17.40 -17.22
N SER A 19 -4.38 16.46 -18.17
CA SER A 19 -3.22 16.29 -19.04
C SER A 19 -3.07 17.37 -20.11
N LEU A 20 -4.14 18.14 -20.38
CA LEU A 20 -4.12 19.18 -21.42
C LEU A 20 -3.61 20.51 -20.91
N ASP A 21 -4.02 20.90 -19.69
CA ASP A 21 -3.79 22.25 -19.16
C ASP A 21 -3.11 22.25 -17.77
N GLY A 22 -2.85 21.08 -17.18
CA GLY A 22 -2.24 20.97 -15.87
C GLY A 22 -3.13 21.37 -14.69
N SER A 23 -4.41 21.68 -14.92
CA SER A 23 -5.36 22.03 -13.86
C SER A 23 -5.56 20.87 -12.89
N VAL A 24 -5.68 21.17 -11.59
CA VAL A 24 -5.89 20.17 -10.55
C VAL A 24 -7.33 19.66 -10.61
N LYS A 25 -7.49 18.35 -10.84
CA LYS A 25 -8.80 17.67 -10.77
C LYS A 25 -9.18 17.35 -9.33
N TRP A 26 -8.22 16.81 -8.57
CA TRP A 26 -8.38 16.51 -7.15
C TRP A 26 -7.02 16.51 -6.45
N SER A 27 -7.04 16.62 -5.13
CA SER A 27 -5.87 16.45 -4.28
C SER A 27 -6.16 15.70 -3.00
N PHE A 28 -5.18 14.96 -2.52
CA PHE A 28 -5.22 14.20 -1.29
C PHE A 28 -3.98 14.49 -0.45
N THR A 29 -4.17 14.64 0.87
CA THR A 29 -3.10 14.87 1.84
C THR A 29 -2.96 13.63 2.71
N PRO A 30 -1.92 12.80 2.49
CA PRO A 30 -1.64 11.64 3.34
C PRO A 30 -0.93 12.05 4.64
N ASN A 31 -0.61 11.07 5.50
CA ASN A 31 0.00 11.31 6.81
C ASN A 31 1.48 11.75 6.77
N GLY A 32 2.14 11.69 5.62
CA GLY A 32 3.56 11.99 5.46
C GLY A 32 3.95 12.17 3.99
N PRO A 33 5.22 12.46 3.69
CA PRO A 33 5.67 12.73 2.34
C PRO A 33 5.56 11.49 1.44
N VAL A 34 5.12 11.70 0.20
CA VAL A 34 5.07 10.65 -0.82
C VAL A 34 6.36 10.70 -1.63
N GLN A 35 7.33 9.89 -1.22
CA GLN A 35 8.64 9.77 -1.89
C GLN A 35 8.73 8.53 -2.78
N SER A 36 7.78 7.61 -2.65
CA SER A 36 7.60 6.47 -3.54
C SER A 36 6.94 6.87 -4.87
N SER A 37 7.14 6.06 -5.92
CA SER A 37 6.33 6.21 -7.13
C SER A 37 4.88 5.79 -6.89
N LEU A 38 3.95 6.34 -7.65
CA LEU A 38 2.54 5.97 -7.60
C LEU A 38 2.26 4.89 -8.64
N THR A 39 1.42 3.93 -8.29
CA THR A 39 0.99 2.87 -9.20
C THR A 39 -0.49 3.00 -9.51
N TYR A 40 -0.82 3.06 -10.80
CA TYR A 40 -2.21 3.02 -11.27
C TYR A 40 -2.59 1.59 -11.65
N ALA A 41 -3.62 1.04 -11.00
CA ALA A 41 -4.13 -0.29 -11.30
C ALA A 41 -5.62 -0.40 -10.97
N GLY A 42 -6.42 -0.97 -11.89
CA GLY A 42 -7.83 -1.27 -11.64
C GLY A 42 -8.66 -0.06 -11.17
N GLY A 43 -8.43 1.11 -11.75
CA GLY A 43 -9.11 2.36 -11.38
C GLY A 43 -8.63 3.01 -10.08
N ARG A 44 -7.54 2.51 -9.48
CA ARG A 44 -6.97 3.03 -8.24
C ARG A 44 -5.58 3.60 -8.43
N VAL A 45 -5.24 4.59 -7.62
CA VAL A 45 -3.87 5.10 -7.46
C VAL A 45 -3.36 4.63 -6.11
N VAL A 46 -2.29 3.83 -6.13
CA VAL A 46 -1.67 3.22 -4.95
C VAL A 46 -0.32 3.87 -4.70
N PHE A 47 -0.02 4.22 -3.45
CA PHE A 47 1.23 4.84 -3.06
C PHE A 47 1.50 4.62 -1.57
N ALA A 48 2.70 4.96 -1.12
CA ALA A 48 3.08 4.87 0.29
C ALA A 48 3.78 6.13 0.78
N THR A 49 3.71 6.36 2.09
CA THR A 49 4.37 7.49 2.75
C THR A 49 5.67 7.09 3.43
N ASN A 50 6.66 7.99 3.32
CA ASN A 50 7.91 7.91 4.06
C ASN A 50 7.74 8.61 5.42
N GLU A 51 7.30 7.87 6.43
CA GLU A 51 7.07 8.35 7.79
C GLU A 51 7.26 7.20 8.79
N ASP A 52 7.48 7.51 10.08
CA ASP A 52 7.52 6.52 11.18
C ASP A 52 6.31 5.58 11.16
N HIS A 53 5.14 6.15 10.85
CA HIS A 53 3.87 5.45 10.65
C HIS A 53 3.55 5.32 9.15
N GLY A 54 4.50 4.81 8.37
CA GLY A 54 4.39 4.67 6.93
C GLY A 54 3.12 3.93 6.53
N THR A 55 2.29 4.58 5.72
CA THR A 55 0.96 4.07 5.37
C THR A 55 0.87 3.85 3.87
N ILE A 56 0.37 2.68 3.48
CA ILE A 56 0.03 2.36 2.10
C ILE A 56 -1.40 2.83 1.86
N TYR A 57 -1.60 3.66 0.86
CA TYR A 57 -2.90 4.22 0.49
C TYR A 57 -3.32 3.69 -0.88
N ALA A 58 -4.63 3.50 -1.05
CA ALA A 58 -5.25 3.44 -2.37
C ALA A 58 -6.38 4.45 -2.47
N LEU A 59 -6.32 5.27 -3.50
CA LEU A 59 -7.36 6.25 -3.83
C LEU A 59 -8.12 5.80 -5.08
N ASP A 60 -9.39 6.12 -5.14
CA ASP A 60 -10.12 6.13 -6.40
C ASP A 60 -9.48 7.14 -7.35
N ALA A 61 -9.07 6.68 -8.54
CA ALA A 61 -8.28 7.50 -9.45
C ALA A 61 -9.06 8.66 -10.09
N ALA A 62 -10.40 8.53 -10.17
CA ALA A 62 -11.25 9.55 -10.78
C ALA A 62 -11.53 10.69 -9.81
N THR A 63 -11.73 10.38 -8.53
CA THR A 63 -12.23 11.30 -7.51
C THR A 63 -11.19 11.71 -6.46
N GLY A 64 -10.12 10.92 -6.30
CA GLY A 64 -9.15 11.09 -5.22
C GLY A 64 -9.68 10.63 -3.85
N ALA A 65 -10.86 10.02 -3.81
CA ALA A 65 -11.45 9.51 -2.57
C ALA A 65 -10.64 8.32 -2.04
N LEU A 66 -10.46 8.25 -0.72
CA LEU A 66 -9.79 7.14 -0.06
C LEU A 66 -10.61 5.86 -0.24
N ALA A 67 -10.06 4.87 -0.95
CA ALA A 67 -10.66 3.55 -1.09
C ALA A 67 -10.29 2.65 0.08
N TRP A 68 -9.01 2.63 0.45
CA TRP A 68 -8.49 1.95 1.64
C TRP A 68 -7.10 2.48 2.02
N SER A 69 -6.68 2.19 3.25
CA SER A 69 -5.32 2.41 3.73
C SER A 69 -4.86 1.26 4.62
N PHE A 70 -3.55 1.05 4.70
CA PHE A 70 -2.92 0.06 5.57
C PHE A 70 -1.67 0.65 6.22
N GLU A 71 -1.64 0.63 7.54
CA GLU A 71 -0.48 0.97 8.35
C GLU A 71 0.05 -0.34 8.97
N PRO A 72 1.32 -0.70 8.78
CA PRO A 72 1.94 -1.83 9.45
C PRO A 72 1.89 -1.74 10.98
N SER A 73 1.85 -2.89 11.64
CA SER A 73 2.02 -2.99 13.09
C SER A 73 2.98 -4.14 13.41
N PRO A 74 4.15 -3.88 14.03
CA PRO A 74 4.67 -2.57 14.44
C PRO A 74 4.87 -1.60 13.27
N SER A 75 4.97 -0.30 13.58
CA SER A 75 5.11 0.75 12.56
C SER A 75 6.40 0.58 11.75
N ASP A 76 6.37 0.99 10.49
CA ASP A 76 7.45 0.76 9.53
C ASP A 76 7.50 1.87 8.47
N TYR A 77 8.67 2.08 7.86
CA TYR A 77 8.91 3.05 6.81
C TYR A 77 8.69 2.43 5.43
N ILE A 78 7.63 2.81 4.73
CA ILE A 78 7.30 2.26 3.40
C ILE A 78 7.83 3.18 2.29
N LEU A 79 9.12 3.04 1.99
CA LEU A 79 9.82 3.87 1.00
C LEU A 79 9.70 3.35 -0.43
N GLY A 80 9.44 2.05 -0.58
CA GLY A 80 9.44 1.39 -1.88
C GLY A 80 8.25 1.80 -2.74
N SER A 81 8.47 1.87 -4.06
CA SER A 81 7.40 2.03 -5.04
C SER A 81 6.49 0.79 -5.03
N PRO A 82 5.20 0.90 -4.66
CA PRO A 82 4.30 -0.24 -4.68
C PRO A 82 4.09 -0.76 -6.09
N VAL A 83 3.95 -2.07 -6.26
CA VAL A 83 3.61 -2.72 -7.53
C VAL A 83 2.31 -3.48 -7.35
N VAL A 84 1.45 -3.49 -8.38
CA VAL A 84 0.22 -4.28 -8.37
C VAL A 84 0.33 -5.38 -9.42
N ALA A 85 0.22 -6.63 -8.98
CA ALA A 85 0.19 -7.81 -9.85
C ALA A 85 -0.93 -8.74 -9.38
N ASP A 86 -1.75 -9.22 -10.32
CA ASP A 86 -2.86 -10.14 -10.07
C ASP A 86 -3.81 -9.69 -8.93
N GLY A 87 -4.02 -8.38 -8.80
CA GLY A 87 -4.88 -7.81 -7.76
C GLY A 87 -4.26 -7.71 -6.37
N VAL A 88 -2.97 -8.05 -6.23
CA VAL A 88 -2.21 -7.91 -4.99
C VAL A 88 -1.25 -6.73 -5.10
N VAL A 89 -1.26 -5.86 -4.08
CA VAL A 89 -0.29 -4.76 -3.92
C VAL A 89 0.92 -5.28 -3.17
N TYR A 90 2.11 -5.12 -3.73
CA TYR A 90 3.39 -5.38 -3.09
C TYR A 90 4.08 -4.06 -2.77
N ALA A 91 4.40 -3.81 -1.51
CA ALA A 91 5.05 -2.59 -1.06
C ALA A 91 6.28 -2.91 -0.19
N PRO A 92 7.51 -2.61 -0.66
CA PRO A 92 8.71 -2.81 0.13
C PRO A 92 8.92 -1.70 1.17
N SER A 93 9.41 -2.09 2.35
CA SER A 93 9.84 -1.17 3.42
C SER A 93 11.35 -1.06 3.53
N ASP A 94 11.80 -0.04 4.24
CA ASP A 94 13.22 0.20 4.51
C ASP A 94 13.82 -0.85 5.48
N ASN A 95 12.97 -1.45 6.32
CA ASN A 95 13.36 -2.50 7.26
C ASN A 95 13.43 -3.90 6.64
N GLY A 96 13.37 -4.01 5.31
CA GLY A 96 13.49 -5.28 4.59
C GLY A 96 12.21 -6.13 4.57
N HIS A 97 11.06 -5.56 4.92
CA HIS A 97 9.77 -6.23 4.75
C HIS A 97 9.19 -5.97 3.36
N VAL A 98 8.43 -6.94 2.84
CA VAL A 98 7.54 -6.73 1.70
C VAL A 98 6.11 -7.04 2.13
N TYR A 99 5.26 -6.02 2.10
CA TYR A 99 3.83 -6.14 2.41
C TYR A 99 3.07 -6.53 1.15
N ALA A 100 2.28 -7.60 1.24
CA ALA A 100 1.36 -8.03 0.19
C ALA A 100 -0.10 -7.82 0.66
N LEU A 101 -0.81 -6.91 -0.01
CA LEU A 101 -2.18 -6.52 0.30
C LEU A 101 -3.11 -6.87 -0.87
N GLY A 102 -3.96 -7.87 -0.68
CA GLY A 102 -4.91 -8.32 -1.69
C GLY A 102 -5.33 -9.77 -1.43
N GLN A 103 -6.11 -10.33 -2.36
CA GLN A 103 -6.41 -11.75 -2.34
C GLN A 103 -5.57 -12.42 -3.45
N PRO A 104 -4.69 -13.38 -3.13
CA PRO A 104 -4.05 -14.20 -4.15
C PRO A 104 -5.11 -14.96 -4.96
N LEU A 105 -4.81 -15.26 -6.23
CA LEU A 105 -5.70 -16.01 -7.11
C LEU A 105 -6.23 -17.29 -6.42
N PRO A 106 -7.49 -17.71 -6.68
CA PRO A 106 -8.12 -18.85 -5.99
C PRO A 106 -7.33 -20.16 -6.08
N ASP A 107 -6.62 -20.38 -7.19
CA ASP A 107 -5.75 -21.52 -7.46
C ASP A 107 -4.38 -21.44 -6.74
N GLN A 108 -4.02 -20.28 -6.20
CA GLN A 108 -2.86 -20.05 -5.34
C GLN A 108 -3.25 -19.93 -3.85
N ASN A 109 -4.55 -20.04 -3.52
CA ASN A 109 -5.07 -19.93 -2.16
C ASN A 109 -5.84 -21.21 -1.75
N PRO A 110 -5.16 -22.24 -1.21
CA PRO A 110 -5.82 -23.48 -0.82
C PRO A 110 -6.81 -23.32 0.35
N LEU A 111 -6.96 -22.13 0.95
CA LEU A 111 -7.70 -21.95 2.22
C LEU A 111 -8.76 -20.81 2.22
N GLY A 112 -8.98 -20.10 1.10
CA GLY A 112 -10.22 -19.32 0.89
C GLY A 112 -10.53 -18.18 1.86
N SER A 113 -9.54 -17.54 2.50
CA SER A 113 -9.77 -16.38 3.38
C SER A 113 -8.81 -15.22 3.13
N LEU A 114 -9.31 -13.99 3.33
CA LEU A 114 -8.51 -12.75 3.47
C LEU A 114 -7.29 -13.01 4.37
N GLY A 115 -6.08 -12.83 3.85
CA GLY A 115 -4.85 -12.98 4.60
C GLY A 115 -3.83 -11.91 4.20
N VAL A 116 -3.21 -11.31 5.21
CA VAL A 116 -1.99 -10.52 5.04
C VAL A 116 -0.85 -11.51 4.84
N VAL A 117 -0.14 -11.44 3.72
CA VAL A 117 1.09 -12.20 3.53
C VAL A 117 2.26 -11.28 3.88
N LEU A 118 2.89 -11.55 5.03
CA LEU A 118 4.19 -10.95 5.37
C LEU A 118 5.26 -11.76 4.66
N ILE A 119 5.90 -11.19 3.63
CA ILE A 119 7.12 -11.77 3.07
C ILE A 119 8.30 -11.06 3.75
N GLY A 120 8.77 -11.64 4.86
CA GLY A 120 10.04 -11.25 5.47
C GLY A 120 11.17 -11.97 4.74
N GLY A 121 11.81 -11.29 3.79
CA GLY A 121 12.98 -11.82 3.10
C GLY A 121 14.27 -11.31 3.73
N ALA A 122 14.85 -12.06 4.66
CA ALA A 122 16.27 -11.88 4.98
C ALA A 122 17.09 -12.63 3.90
N ILE A 123 17.84 -11.91 3.07
CA ILE A 123 18.82 -12.54 2.19
C ILE A 123 19.99 -13.02 3.06
N VAL A 124 20.08 -14.33 3.29
CA VAL A 124 21.32 -14.99 3.74
C VAL A 124 21.60 -16.15 2.79
N GLY A 125 22.53 -15.95 1.84
CA GLY A 125 23.16 -17.02 1.06
C GLY A 125 22.24 -17.87 0.18
N ALA A 126 22.22 -17.56 -1.13
CA ALA A 126 21.85 -18.47 -2.23
C ALA A 126 20.54 -19.30 -2.17
N GLY A 127 19.60 -18.99 -1.29
CA GLY A 127 18.30 -19.65 -1.25
C GLY A 127 17.25 -18.78 -0.59
N VAL A 128 16.15 -18.52 -1.30
CA VAL A 128 14.96 -17.86 -0.73
C VAL A 128 14.22 -18.90 0.10
N VAL A 129 14.28 -18.79 1.43
CA VAL A 129 13.39 -19.55 2.32
C VAL A 129 12.11 -18.74 2.50
N VAL A 130 11.02 -19.20 1.88
CA VAL A 130 9.69 -18.57 1.97
C VAL A 130 8.99 -19.08 3.23
N GLY A 131 8.99 -18.28 4.29
CA GLY A 131 8.16 -18.51 5.47
C GLY A 131 6.93 -17.61 5.44
N ALA A 132 5.74 -18.17 5.21
CA ALA A 132 4.49 -17.43 5.30
C ALA A 132 3.97 -17.43 6.74
N VAL A 133 3.86 -16.26 7.36
CA VAL A 133 3.17 -16.09 8.66
C VAL A 133 1.79 -15.49 8.39
N TRP A 134 0.74 -16.22 8.78
CA TRP A 134 -0.65 -15.80 8.63
C TRP A 134 -1.15 -15.15 9.93
N ILE A 135 -1.47 -13.85 9.91
CA ILE A 135 -2.14 -13.17 11.03
C ILE A 135 -3.63 -13.05 10.71
N LEU A 136 -4.47 -13.78 11.45
CA LEU A 136 -5.92 -13.77 11.33
C LEU A 136 -6.52 -12.69 12.24
N VAL A 137 -7.02 -11.58 11.68
CA VAL A 137 -7.77 -10.57 12.45
C VAL A 137 -9.26 -10.92 12.45
N ARG A 138 -9.78 -11.44 13.57
CA ARG A 138 -11.23 -11.63 13.77
C ARG A 138 -11.88 -10.33 14.23
N ARG A 139 -12.80 -9.76 13.43
CA ARG A 139 -13.71 -8.70 13.87
C ARG A 139 -14.79 -9.31 14.79
N ARG A 140 -14.79 -8.97 16.10
CA ARG A 140 -15.94 -9.25 16.98
C ARG A 140 -17.05 -8.24 16.66
N SER A 141 -18.11 -8.68 15.99
CA SER A 141 -19.38 -7.96 15.96
C SER A 141 -20.03 -8.05 17.34
N ARG A 142 -20.24 -6.92 18.02
CA ARG A 142 -21.16 -6.84 19.17
C ARG A 142 -22.55 -6.57 18.62
N SER A 143 -23.39 -7.59 18.57
CA SER A 143 -24.85 -7.42 18.54
C SER A 143 -25.32 -7.19 19.97
N GLY A 144 -25.77 -5.97 20.30
CA GLY A 144 -26.48 -5.70 21.54
C GLY A 144 -27.97 -6.05 21.40
N PRO A 145 -28.65 -6.44 22.48
CA PRO A 145 -30.07 -6.13 22.70
C PRO A 145 -30.25 -4.70 23.22
#